data_AF-A0A944SDV6-F1
#
_entry.id   AF-A0A944SDV6-F1
#
_cell.length_a   1.000
_cell.length_b   1.000
_cell.length_c   1.000
_cell.angle_alpha   90.00
_cell.angle_beta   90.00
_cell.angle_gamma   90.00
#
_symmetry.space_group_name_H-M   'P 1'
#
loop_
_entity.id
_entity.type
_entity.pdbx_description
1 polymer ?
#
loop_
_entity_poly.entity_id
_entity_poly.type
_entity_poly.pdbx_seq_one_letter_code
_entity_poly.pdbx_strand_id
1 'polypeptide(L)'
;VFGILIFAYTTLLSWSYYGERCAEYIFGVKVIQPYRYLWIAMIFVGALLKDQLALLWLIADALNGMMAIPNLIALLLLSPVIFKITRDYFADK
;
A
#
# COMPACT_ATOMS: atom_id res chain seq x y z
N VAL A 1 -15.86 -15.19 -12.74
CA VAL A 1 -15.65 -13.86 -13.37
C VAL A 1 -16.06 -12.72 -12.44
N PHE A 2 -17.32 -12.66 -11.98
CA PHE A 2 -17.80 -11.60 -11.08
C PHE A 2 -16.96 -11.42 -9.80
N GLY A 3 -16.58 -12.53 -9.15
CA GLY A 3 -15.72 -12.47 -7.96
C GLY A 3 -14.33 -11.88 -8.21
N ILE A 4 -13.71 -12.17 -9.36
CA ILE A 4 -12.39 -11.63 -9.73
C ILE A 4 -12.50 -10.13 -10.04
N LEU A 5 -13.59 -9.69 -10.69
CA LEU A 5 -13.83 -8.27 -10.97
C LEU A 5 -13.95 -7.47 -9.68
N ILE A 6 -14.74 -7.95 -8.71
CA ILE A 6 -14.89 -7.30 -7.41
C ILE A 6 -13.56 -7.28 -6.67
N PHE A 7 -12.86 -8.42 -6.62
CA PHE A 7 -11.57 -8.54 -5.93
C PHE A 7 -10.51 -7.59 -6.50
N ALA A 8 -10.39 -7.52 -7.82
CA ALA A 8 -9.47 -6.61 -8.49
C ALA A 8 -9.84 -5.15 -8.21
N TYR A 9 -11.12 -4.80 -8.28
CA TYR A 9 -11.60 -3.45 -8.00
C TYR A 9 -11.33 -3.01 -6.56
N THR A 10 -11.66 -3.84 -5.57
CA THR A 10 -11.39 -3.52 -4.16
C THR A 10 -9.89 -3.38 -3.89
N THR A 11 -9.07 -4.22 -4.53
CA THR A 11 -7.61 -4.14 -4.42
C THR A 11 -7.10 -2.82 -5.00
N LEU A 12 -7.54 -2.42 -6.19
CA LEU A 12 -7.16 -1.15 -6.82
C LEU A 12 -7.54 0.07 -5.96
N LEU A 13 -8.71 0.06 -5.32
CA LEU A 13 -9.14 1.12 -4.41
C LEU A 13 -8.24 1.22 -3.18
N SER A 14 -7.96 0.08 -2.53
CA SER A 14 -7.09 0.03 -1.35
C SER A 14 -5.70 0.55 -1.67
N TRP A 15 -5.09 0.12 -2.78
CA TRP A 15 -3.76 0.58 -3.19
C TRP A 15 -3.74 2.06 -3.58
N SER A 16 -4.81 2.58 -4.20
CA SER A 16 -4.97 4.01 -4.46
C SER A 16 -4.93 4.82 -3.17
N TYR A 17 -5.67 4.38 -2.16
CA TYR A 17 -5.74 5.06 -0.87
C TYR A 17 -4.41 4.99 -0.11
N TYR A 18 -3.77 3.81 -0.04
CA TYR A 18 -2.47 3.67 0.60
C TYR A 18 -1.42 4.57 -0.06
N GLY A 19 -1.37 4.57 -1.39
CA GLY A 19 -0.44 5.41 -2.14
C GLY A 19 -0.70 6.90 -1.96
N GLU A 20 -1.97 7.31 -1.91
CA GLU A 20 -2.37 8.69 -1.62
C GLU A 20 -1.87 9.15 -0.25
N ARG A 21 -2.05 8.33 0.80
CA ARG A 21 -1.57 8.65 2.16
C ARG A 21 -0.04 8.76 2.21
N CYS A 22 0.67 7.88 1.51
CA CYS A 22 2.13 7.98 1.40
C CYS A 22 2.56 9.27 0.67
N ALA A 23 1.88 9.64 -0.43
CA ALA A 23 2.16 10.87 -1.16
C ALA A 23 1.84 12.12 -0.33
N GLU A 24 0.73 12.09 0.41
CA GLU A 24 0.35 13.14 1.36
C GLU A 24 1.39 13.30 2.48
N TYR A 25 1.94 12.20 3.01
CA TYR A 25 2.98 12.25 4.03
C TYR A 25 4.27 12.93 3.53
N ILE A 26 4.65 12.71 2.27
CA ILE A 26 5.90 13.24 1.69
C ILE A 26 5.72 14.68 1.16
N PHE A 27 4.63 14.96 0.44
CA PHE A 27 4.43 16.19 -0.31
C PHE A 27 3.27 17.07 0.20
N GLY A 28 2.54 16.60 1.22
CA GLY A 28 1.39 17.30 1.80
C GLY A 28 0.07 17.08 1.06
N VAL A 29 -1.00 17.64 1.63
CA VAL A 29 -2.41 17.45 1.24
C VAL A 29 -2.71 17.88 -0.21
N LYS A 30 -1.94 18.82 -0.76
CA LYS A 30 -2.17 19.36 -2.11
C LYS A 30 -1.92 18.34 -3.23
N VAL A 31 -1.18 17.26 -2.96
CA VAL A 31 -0.83 16.24 -3.96
C VAL A 31 -1.91 15.16 -4.11
N ILE A 32 -2.92 15.12 -3.24
CA ILE A 32 -4.00 14.11 -3.27
C ILE A 32 -4.72 14.08 -4.62
N GLN A 33 -5.18 15.23 -5.10
CA GLN A 33 -5.92 15.33 -6.36
C GLN A 33 -5.08 14.89 -7.58
N PRO A 34 -3.85 15.42 -7.81
CA PRO A 34 -3.03 14.96 -8.92
C PRO A 34 -2.63 13.48 -8.80
N TYR A 35 -2.44 12.95 -7.59
CA TYR A 35 -2.16 11.52 -7.38
C TYR A 35 -3.31 10.63 -7.88
N ARG A 36 -4.57 11.00 -7.60
CA ARG A 36 -5.74 10.24 -8.08
C ARG A 36 -5.83 10.20 -9.60
N TYR A 37 -5.61 11.33 -10.26
CA TYR A 37 -5.60 11.38 -11.73
C TYR A 37 -4.49 10.50 -12.33
N LEU A 38 -3.28 10.57 -11.73
CA LEU A 38 -2.17 9.72 -12.13
C LEU A 38 -2.50 8.23 -11.94
N TRP A 39 -3.09 7.86 -10.80
CA TRP A 39 -3.47 6.48 -10.50
C TRP A 39 -4.45 5.90 -11.53
N ILE A 40 -5.47 6.67 -11.92
CA ILE A 40 -6.44 6.25 -12.94
C ILE A 40 -5.75 6.06 -14.30
N ALA A 41 -4.85 6.98 -14.69
CA ALA A 41 -4.08 6.85 -15.92
C ALA A 41 -3.18 5.60 -15.90
N MET A 42 -2.54 5.30 -14.78
CA MET A 42 -1.70 4.11 -14.59
C MET A 42 -2.49 2.80 -14.68
N ILE A 43 -3.73 2.77 -14.17
CA ILE A 43 -4.62 1.60 -14.34
C ILE A 43 -4.88 1.34 -15.83
N PHE A 44 -5.16 2.39 -16.60
CA PHE A 44 -5.40 2.25 -18.04
C PHE A 44 -4.16 1.73 -18.77
N VAL A 45 -2.98 2.27 -18.46
CA VAL A 45 -1.70 1.78 -19.02
C VAL A 45 -1.44 0.33 -18.63
N GLY A 46 -1.70 -0.04 -17.36
CA GLY A 46 -1.55 -1.42 -16.88
C GLY A 46 -2.48 -2.41 -17.57
N ALA A 47 -3.67 -1.98 -18.01
CA ALA A 47 -4.57 -2.80 -18.80
C ALA A 47 -4.07 -3.03 -20.25
N LEU A 48 -3.29 -2.11 -20.81
CA LEU A 48 -2.72 -2.21 -22.16
C LEU A 48 -1.45 -3.07 -22.20
N LEU A 49 -0.64 -3.06 -21.13
CA LEU A 49 0.64 -3.77 -21.06
C LEU A 49 0.52 -5.25 -20.65
N LYS A 50 -0.48 -5.96 -21.17
CA LYS A 50 -0.76 -7.37 -20.79
C LYS A 50 0.42 -8.32 -21.07
N ASP A 51 1.19 -8.05 -22.12
CA ASP A 51 2.30 -8.91 -22.55
C ASP A 51 3.53 -8.82 -21.63
N GLN A 52 3.60 -7.81 -20.75
CA GLN A 52 4.72 -7.58 -19.83
C GLN A 52 4.38 -7.91 -18.37
N LEU A 53 3.37 -8.76 -18.15
CA LEU A 53 2.89 -9.08 -16.81
C LEU A 53 4.01 -9.61 -15.88
N ALA A 54 4.92 -10.43 -16.38
CA ALA A 54 6.05 -10.95 -15.59
C ALA A 54 6.98 -9.84 -15.05
N LEU A 55 7.23 -8.81 -15.86
CA LEU A 55 8.02 -7.65 -15.44
C LEU A 55 7.26 -6.82 -14.39
N LEU A 56 5.97 -6.62 -14.58
CA LEU A 56 5.11 -5.91 -13.62
C LEU A 56 5.09 -6.60 -12.25
N TRP A 57 4.99 -7.93 -12.21
CA TRP A 57 5.09 -8.70 -10.96
C TRP A 57 6.46 -8.55 -10.30
N LEU A 58 7.55 -8.66 -11.07
CA LEU A 58 8.90 -8.53 -10.52
C LEU A 58 9.15 -7.13 -9.93
N ILE A 59 8.68 -6.08 -10.59
CA ILE A 59 8.74 -4.70 -10.06
C ILE A 59 7.88 -4.57 -8.80
N ALA A 60 6.66 -5.10 -8.80
CA ALA A 60 5.76 -5.05 -7.65
C ALA A 60 6.36 -5.76 -6.43
N ASP A 61 6.93 -6.96 -6.62
CA ASP A 61 7.56 -7.74 -5.55
C ASP A 61 8.81 -7.03 -5.00
N ALA A 62 9.64 -6.43 -5.88
CA ALA A 62 10.80 -5.66 -5.45
C ALA A 62 10.40 -4.42 -4.61
N LEU A 63 9.40 -3.67 -5.05
CA LEU A 63 8.89 -2.51 -4.32
C LEU A 63 8.23 -2.89 -2.99
N ASN A 64 7.46 -3.99 -2.96
CA ASN A 64 6.87 -4.50 -1.73
C ASN A 64 7.93 -5.00 -0.75
N GLY A 65 8.97 -5.66 -1.23
CA GLY A 65 10.12 -6.05 -0.41
C GLY A 65 10.80 -4.82 0.19
N MET A 66 11.03 -3.78 -0.61
CA MET A 66 11.61 -2.52 -0.14
C MET A 66 10.73 -1.82 0.91
N MET A 67 9.41 -1.86 0.76
CA MET A 67 8.46 -1.33 1.75
C MET A 67 8.42 -2.17 3.04
N ALA A 68 8.52 -3.49 2.93
CA ALA A 68 8.46 -4.40 4.06
C ALA A 68 9.69 -4.31 4.96
N ILE A 69 10.90 -4.16 4.39
CA ILE A 69 12.16 -4.07 5.14
C ILE A 69 12.13 -3.03 6.27
N PRO A 70 11.90 -1.72 6.01
CA PRO A 70 11.90 -0.71 7.06
C PRO A 70 10.75 -0.92 8.06
N ASN A 71 9.58 -1.38 7.60
CA ASN A 71 8.43 -1.64 8.46
C ASN A 71 8.72 -2.77 9.46
N LEU A 72 9.29 -3.89 8.99
CA LEU A 72 9.65 -5.02 9.84
C LEU A 72 10.76 -4.65 10.83
N ILE A 73 11.76 -3.89 10.41
CA ILE A 73 12.82 -3.40 11.32
C ILE A 73 12.21 -2.53 12.42
N ALA A 74 11.35 -1.57 12.07
CA ALA A 74 10.68 -0.71 13.03
C ALA A 74 9.81 -1.52 14.00
N LEU A 75 9.06 -2.50 13.49
CA LEU A 75 8.21 -3.36 14.31
C LEU A 75 9.03 -4.20 15.31
N LEU A 76 10.17 -4.75 14.90
CA LEU A 76 11.05 -5.50 15.79
C LEU A 76 11.60 -4.61 16.93
N LEU A 77 12.03 -3.39 16.60
CA LEU A 77 12.53 -2.43 17.59
C LEU A 77 11.43 -1.91 18.52
N LEU A 78 10.21 -1.73 18.01
CA LEU A 78 9.05 -1.25 18.77
C LEU A 78 8.29 -2.39 19.49
N SER A 79 8.62 -3.65 19.21
CA SER A 79 7.98 -4.81 19.84
C SER A 79 7.89 -4.71 21.37
N PRO A 80 8.94 -4.34 22.15
CA PRO A 80 8.81 -4.22 23.60
C PRO A 80 7.83 -3.11 24.03
N VAL A 81 7.73 -2.03 23.26
CA VAL A 81 6.79 -0.92 23.53
C VAL A 81 5.35 -1.38 23.30
N ILE A 82 5.10 -2.10 22.20
CA ILE A 82 3.78 -2.64 21.88
C ILE A 82 3.32 -3.62 22.96
N PHE A 83 4.18 -4.54 23.41
CA PHE A 83 3.84 -5.46 24.49
C PHE A 83 3.51 -4.75 25.80
N LYS A 84 4.24 -3.67 26.14
CA LYS A 84 3.95 -2.85 27.32
C LYS A 84 2.56 -2.19 27.21
N ILE A 85 2.29 -1.47 26.12
CA ILE A 85 1.00 -0.79 25.89
C ILE A 85 -0.16 -1.80 25.88
N THR A 86 0.06 -2.97 25.28
CA THR A 86 -0.96 -4.02 25.21
C THR A 86 -1.31 -4.52 26.61
N ARG A 87 -0.30 -4.81 27.44
CA ARG A 87 -0.52 -5.25 28.82
C ARG A 87 -1.20 -4.18 29.66
N ASP A 88 -0.81 -2.92 29.52
CA ASP A 88 -1.41 -1.80 30.25
C ASP A 88 -2.88 -1.60 29.84
N TYR A 89 -3.21 -1.69 28.54
CA TYR A 89 -4.60 -1.63 28.04
C TYR A 89 -5.51 -2.75 28.59
N PHE A 90 -4.97 -3.97 28.76
CA PHE A 90 -5.71 -5.09 29.34
C PHE A 90 -5.76 -5.08 30.86
N ALA A 91 -4.87 -4.34 31.53
CA ALA A 91 -4.88 -4.17 32.99
C ALA A 91 -5.84 -3.04 33.45
N ASP A 92 -6.12 -2.06 32.59
CA ASP A 92 -7.08 -0.98 32.83
C ASP A 92 -8.55 -1.37 32.54
N LYS A 93 -8.79 -2.63 32.13
CA LYS A 93 -10.12 -3.25 32.06
C LYS A 93 -10.33 -4.24 33.18
#